data_AF-A0A8T4B3K1-F1
#
_entry.id   AF-A0A8T4B3K1-F1
#
_cell.length_a   1.000
_cell.length_b   1.000
_cell.length_c   1.000
_cell.angle_alpha   90.00
_cell.angle_beta   90.00
_cell.angle_gamma   90.00
#
_symmetry.space_group_name_H-M   'P 1'
#
loop_
_entity.id
_entity.type
_entity.pdbx_description
1 polymer ?
#
loop_
_entity_poly.entity_id
_entity_poly.type
_entity_poly.pdbx_seq_one_letter_code
_entity_poly.pdbx_strand_id
1 'polypeptide(L)'
;MPDVWPFVPRLMAREVLSFLTDIRKTPTGEVRDSLRAARHIIDMEFGLDDAQNALAESMFRAGAAGDWLMPVWPELTQFPVPASVGTSVFRVNDPSEYVVGEFAFLVLGDQQFQQVEVAALGVDSVTITAPSLIAASSIAPLRLAYITGDLGGARWFKGLAVRKLEVEFRTGNDIAATPYDQYLGADLVTDPSVIASPLEAKLTLARVFIDNGFGPVVVEPMRDIIDAMTQIVHKDFGHAAMARRKRWFRHLRGRDRSFWLPTWTHDLSLSAAVTSGQAYVDIKPLYGSPADLVGRHIIIDDGQGFLPRMIEAGVSSGGAWRLTIAAPGRAVEPTARVMFLNRMRLDTDQIEMALTGIHYMETNVTAVEVNE
;
A
#
# COMPACT_ATOMS: atom_id res chain seq x y z
N MET A 1 5.50 33.84 3.88
CA MET A 1 5.51 32.52 3.21
C MET A 1 6.15 31.54 4.17
N PRO A 2 5.70 30.28 4.23
CA PRO A 2 6.31 29.28 5.11
C PRO A 2 7.76 29.03 4.67
N ASP A 3 8.66 28.82 5.63
CA ASP A 3 10.07 28.55 5.35
C ASP A 3 10.25 27.11 4.85
N VAL A 4 11.23 26.91 3.97
CA VAL A 4 11.59 25.59 3.45
C VAL A 4 12.52 24.90 4.44
N TRP A 5 12.27 23.63 4.75
CA TRP A 5 13.22 22.79 5.49
C TRP A 5 14.27 22.23 4.51
N PRO A 6 15.53 22.70 4.54
CA PRO A 6 16.46 22.48 3.43
C PRO A 6 17.35 21.24 3.61
N PHE A 7 17.24 20.54 4.73
CA PHE A 7 18.15 19.45 5.08
C PHE A 7 17.72 18.14 4.43
N VAL A 8 18.67 17.46 3.79
CA VAL A 8 18.46 16.14 3.18
C VAL A 8 18.53 15.06 4.28
N PRO A 9 17.51 14.19 4.41
CA PRO A 9 17.52 13.13 5.40
C PRO A 9 18.52 12.03 5.03
N ARG A 10 19.05 11.38 6.05
CA ARG A 10 19.60 10.04 5.94
C ARG A 10 18.48 9.09 5.53
N LEU A 11 18.81 8.19 4.63
CA LEU A 11 17.85 7.42 3.81
C LEU A 11 17.07 6.32 4.56
N MET A 12 16.91 6.44 5.88
CA MET A 12 16.06 5.58 6.68
C MET A 12 14.93 6.44 7.23
N ALA A 13 13.75 6.26 6.63
CA ALA A 13 12.55 6.97 7.00
C ALA A 13 11.41 5.98 7.22
N ARG A 14 10.49 6.34 8.11
CA ARG A 14 9.22 5.64 8.25
C ARG A 14 8.15 6.55 7.66
N GLU A 15 7.43 6.05 6.67
CA GLU A 15 6.30 6.75 6.06
C GLU A 15 5.01 6.08 6.57
N VAL A 16 4.06 6.88 7.04
CA VAL A 16 2.78 6.39 7.56
C VAL A 16 1.64 7.06 6.83
N LEU A 17 0.72 6.26 6.30
CA LEU A 17 -0.58 6.71 5.82
C LEU A 17 -1.62 6.43 6.89
N SER A 18 -2.20 7.48 7.46
CA SER A 18 -3.25 7.38 8.48
C SER A 18 -4.62 7.78 7.93
N PHE A 19 -5.54 6.83 8.00
CA PHE A 19 -6.95 6.99 7.66
C PHE A 19 -7.78 7.16 8.94
N LEU A 20 -9.09 7.34 8.77
CA LEU A 20 -10.06 7.27 9.86
C LEU A 20 -11.33 6.65 9.29
N THR A 21 -11.62 5.42 9.70
CA THR A 21 -12.78 4.68 9.22
C THR A 21 -13.76 4.46 10.35
N ASP A 22 -15.02 4.85 10.15
CA ASP A 22 -16.10 4.47 11.06
C ASP A 22 -16.60 3.06 10.72
N ILE A 23 -16.94 2.28 11.74
CA ILE A 23 -17.31 0.88 11.58
C ILE A 23 -18.62 0.61 12.33
N ARG A 24 -19.65 0.27 11.56
CA ARG A 24 -21.00 -0.04 12.08
C ARG A 24 -21.32 -1.51 11.82
N LYS A 25 -21.31 -2.31 12.88
CA LYS A 25 -21.54 -3.76 12.84
C LYS A 25 -22.99 -4.11 13.18
N THR A 26 -23.51 -5.11 12.48
CA THR A 26 -24.76 -5.82 12.78
C THR A 26 -24.46 -7.32 12.84
N PRO A 27 -25.35 -8.17 13.39
CA PRO A 27 -25.11 -9.61 13.44
C PRO A 27 -24.86 -10.24 12.06
N THR A 28 -25.53 -9.73 11.03
CA THR A 28 -25.51 -10.27 9.66
C THR A 28 -24.60 -9.51 8.69
N GLY A 29 -24.02 -8.38 9.10
CA GLY A 29 -23.28 -7.54 8.16
C GLY A 29 -22.62 -6.32 8.80
N GLU A 30 -21.90 -5.56 8.00
CA GLU A 30 -21.09 -4.45 8.48
C GLU A 30 -20.95 -3.38 7.41
N VAL A 31 -21.07 -2.12 7.82
CA VAL A 31 -20.82 -0.95 6.96
C VAL A 31 -19.61 -0.20 7.50
N ARG A 32 -18.76 0.26 6.59
CA ARG A 32 -17.63 1.12 6.89
C ARG A 32 -17.68 2.35 6.01
N ASP A 33 -17.23 3.47 6.57
CA ASP A 33 -17.12 4.71 5.84
C ASP A 33 -15.81 5.42 6.22
N SER A 34 -15.01 5.76 5.22
CA SER A 34 -13.78 6.54 5.41
C SER A 34 -14.12 8.02 5.61
N LEU A 35 -13.93 8.53 6.83
CA LEU A 35 -14.29 9.89 7.24
C LEU A 35 -13.33 10.98 6.75
N ARG A 36 -12.12 10.60 6.33
CA ARG A 36 -11.10 11.55 5.85
C ARG A 36 -10.13 10.91 4.86
N ALA A 37 -9.54 11.72 4.00
CA ALA A 37 -8.41 11.31 3.15
C ALA A 37 -7.17 10.95 3.99
N ALA A 38 -6.24 10.22 3.38
CA ALA A 38 -5.01 9.79 4.04
C ALA A 38 -4.20 11.00 4.57
N ARG A 39 -3.89 10.99 5.86
CA ARG A 39 -2.82 11.83 6.41
C ARG A 39 -1.50 11.17 6.14
N HIS A 40 -0.56 11.94 5.62
CA HIS A 40 0.77 11.48 5.29
C HIS A 40 1.73 12.00 6.36
N ILE A 41 2.34 11.07 7.09
CA ILE A 41 3.31 11.35 8.15
C ILE A 41 4.63 10.74 7.73
N ILE A 42 5.73 11.46 7.89
CA ILE A 42 7.08 10.94 7.65
C ILE A 42 7.96 11.21 8.86
N ASP A 43 8.59 10.15 9.35
CA ASP A 43 9.71 10.21 10.27
C ASP A 43 11.02 10.24 9.50
N MET A 44 11.83 11.25 9.76
CA MET A 44 13.10 11.46 9.08
C MET A 44 14.24 11.61 10.07
N GLU A 45 15.39 11.05 9.71
CA GLU A 45 16.66 11.28 10.39
C GLU A 45 17.58 12.11 9.50
N PHE A 46 18.31 13.08 10.05
CA PHE A 46 19.24 13.94 9.34
C PHE A 46 20.63 13.82 9.96
N GLY A 47 21.65 13.66 9.11
CA GLY A 47 23.05 13.77 9.54
C GLY A 47 23.55 15.17 9.22
N LEU A 48 23.80 15.99 10.23
CA LEU A 48 24.17 17.40 10.09
C LEU A 48 25.57 17.65 10.62
N ASP A 49 26.33 18.51 9.96
CA ASP A 49 27.54 19.10 10.52
C ASP A 49 27.20 20.14 11.62
N ASP A 50 28.21 20.68 12.30
CA ASP A 50 28.00 21.64 13.40
C ASP A 50 27.28 22.92 12.95
N ALA A 51 27.56 23.41 11.73
CA ALA A 51 26.97 24.64 11.19
C ALA A 51 25.51 24.41 10.76
N GLN A 52 25.26 23.31 10.06
CA GLN A 52 23.93 22.83 9.68
C GLN A 52 23.08 22.53 10.91
N ASN A 53 23.65 21.95 11.96
CA ASN A 53 22.94 21.69 13.19
C ASN A 53 22.56 22.99 13.92
N ALA A 54 23.45 23.99 13.97
CA ALA A 54 23.12 25.29 14.53
C ALA A 54 22.03 26.00 13.73
N LEU A 55 22.07 25.90 12.40
CA LEU A 55 21.03 26.43 11.51
C LEU A 55 19.69 25.73 11.74
N ALA A 56 19.67 24.39 11.78
CA ALA A 56 18.46 23.60 12.02
C ALA A 56 17.80 23.96 13.36
N GLU A 57 18.59 24.14 14.43
CA GLU A 57 18.07 24.57 15.73
C GLU A 57 17.53 26.01 15.70
N SER A 58 18.20 26.91 15.00
CA SER A 58 17.75 28.30 14.84
C SER A 58 16.41 28.35 14.10
N MET A 59 16.31 27.63 12.97
CA MET A 59 15.08 27.51 12.18
C MET A 59 13.94 26.91 13.01
N PHE A 60 14.20 25.79 13.69
CA PHE A 60 13.19 25.15 14.54
C PHE A 60 12.72 26.08 15.66
N ARG A 61 13.62 26.79 16.34
CA ARG A 61 13.24 27.77 17.39
C ARG A 61 12.40 28.92 16.86
N ALA A 62 12.65 29.37 15.62
CA ALA A 62 11.91 30.46 15.00
C ALA A 62 10.49 30.04 14.55
N GLY A 63 10.30 28.78 14.16
CA GLY A 63 9.08 28.33 13.48
C GLY A 63 8.47 27.02 14.01
N ALA A 64 8.79 26.57 15.22
CA ALA A 64 8.38 25.26 15.74
C ALA A 64 6.87 24.95 15.59
N ALA A 65 6.00 25.94 15.81
CA ALA A 65 4.55 25.79 15.73
C ALA A 65 3.95 26.22 14.37
N GLY A 66 4.80 26.69 13.44
CA GLY A 66 4.38 27.20 12.14
C GLY A 66 4.24 26.09 11.09
N ASP A 67 3.70 26.49 9.94
CA ASP A 67 3.78 25.65 8.75
C ASP A 67 5.17 25.76 8.11
N TRP A 68 5.60 24.65 7.52
CA TRP A 68 6.86 24.48 6.82
C TRP A 68 6.60 23.97 5.42
N LEU A 69 7.43 24.39 4.47
CA LEU A 69 7.51 23.73 3.18
C LEU A 69 8.51 22.55 3.31
N MET A 70 7.98 21.33 3.31
CA MET A 70 8.75 20.10 3.48
C MET A 70 8.84 19.32 2.17
N PRO A 71 10.06 18.98 1.70
CA PRO A 71 10.20 18.09 0.57
C PRO A 71 9.70 16.68 0.90
N VAL A 72 8.98 16.06 -0.03
CA VAL A 72 8.60 14.65 0.07
C VAL A 72 9.78 13.79 -0.39
N TRP A 73 10.75 13.59 0.51
CA TRP A 73 12.02 12.91 0.20
C TRP A 73 11.90 11.50 -0.40
N PRO A 74 10.92 10.66 -0.03
CA PRO A 74 10.74 9.36 -0.68
C PRO A 74 10.46 9.44 -2.19
N GLU A 75 10.00 10.60 -2.66
CA GLU A 75 9.68 10.89 -4.07
C GLU A 75 10.79 11.68 -4.79
N LEU A 76 11.96 11.84 -4.14
CA LEU A 76 13.11 12.50 -4.74
C LEU A 76 13.55 11.75 -6.00
N THR A 77 13.56 12.43 -7.13
CA THR A 77 14.20 11.94 -8.36
C THR A 77 15.59 12.53 -8.46
N GLN A 78 16.61 11.65 -8.49
CA GLN A 78 17.99 12.03 -8.73
C GLN A 78 18.32 11.99 -10.22
N PHE A 79 19.00 13.01 -10.73
CA PHE A 79 19.45 13.05 -12.11
C PHE A 79 20.87 12.47 -12.23
N PRO A 80 21.13 11.61 -13.23
CA PRO A 80 22.47 11.06 -13.46
C PRO A 80 23.47 12.16 -13.88
N VAL A 81 22.97 13.21 -14.52
CA VAL A 81 23.73 14.42 -14.86
C VAL A 81 22.92 15.62 -14.36
N PRO A 82 23.54 16.56 -13.61
CA PRO A 82 22.83 17.74 -13.15
C PRO A 82 22.20 18.52 -14.31
N ALA A 83 20.94 18.88 -14.17
CA ALA A 83 20.25 19.74 -15.12
C ALA A 83 20.90 21.13 -15.13
N SER A 84 21.05 21.74 -16.30
CA SER A 84 21.63 23.07 -16.44
C SER A 84 20.71 24.16 -15.90
N VAL A 85 21.30 25.28 -15.51
CA VAL A 85 20.56 26.54 -15.26
C VAL A 85 19.71 26.87 -16.48
N GLY A 86 18.48 27.36 -16.26
CA GLY A 86 17.55 27.69 -17.33
C GLY A 86 16.57 26.57 -17.71
N THR A 87 16.71 25.37 -17.12
CA THR A 87 15.85 24.22 -17.44
C THR A 87 14.44 24.43 -16.87
N SER A 88 13.42 24.20 -17.69
CA SER A 88 12.01 24.32 -17.30
C SER A 88 11.26 22.98 -17.26
N VAL A 89 11.82 21.91 -17.82
CA VAL A 89 11.21 20.58 -17.87
C VAL A 89 12.15 19.57 -17.25
N PHE A 90 11.71 18.91 -16.19
CA PHE A 90 12.46 17.89 -15.46
C PHE A 90 11.81 16.54 -15.66
N ARG A 91 12.61 15.50 -15.94
CA ARG A 91 12.14 14.12 -16.00
C ARG A 91 12.00 13.57 -14.59
N VAL A 92 10.84 13.04 -14.23
CA VAL A 92 10.60 12.46 -12.90
C VAL A 92 10.24 11.00 -13.03
N ASN A 93 10.51 10.21 -11.99
CA ASN A 93 10.17 8.79 -11.99
C ASN A 93 8.66 8.55 -11.92
N ASP A 94 7.95 9.38 -11.16
CA ASP A 94 6.50 9.34 -11.04
C ASP A 94 5.98 10.76 -10.69
N PRO A 95 5.05 11.32 -11.48
CA PRO A 95 4.55 12.67 -11.24
C PRO A 95 3.36 12.70 -10.26
N SER A 96 2.88 11.58 -9.73
CA SER A 96 1.59 11.52 -9.02
C SER A 96 1.57 12.26 -7.69
N GLU A 97 2.75 12.53 -7.12
CA GLU A 97 2.90 13.29 -5.88
C GLU A 97 3.13 14.79 -6.13
N TYR A 98 3.27 15.22 -7.38
CA TYR A 98 3.31 16.64 -7.73
C TYR A 98 1.88 17.15 -7.97
N VAL A 99 1.64 18.41 -7.62
CA VAL A 99 0.34 19.08 -7.82
C VAL A 99 0.58 20.39 -8.57
N VAL A 100 -0.22 20.66 -9.59
CA VAL A 100 -0.13 21.90 -10.37
C VAL A 100 -0.51 23.09 -9.49
N GLY A 101 0.30 24.15 -9.51
CA GLY A 101 0.17 25.32 -8.65
C GLY A 101 0.79 25.15 -7.26
N GLU A 102 1.29 23.96 -6.92
CA GLU A 102 2.14 23.75 -5.74
C GLU A 102 3.63 23.90 -6.10
N PHE A 103 4.50 23.64 -5.13
CA PHE A 103 5.93 23.83 -5.26
C PHE A 103 6.68 22.51 -5.48
N ALA A 104 7.86 22.61 -6.08
CA ALA A 104 8.88 21.58 -6.11
C ALA A 104 10.19 22.13 -5.53
N PHE A 105 10.98 21.22 -4.98
CA PHE A 105 12.28 21.48 -4.38
C PHE A 105 13.37 21.00 -5.32
N LEU A 106 14.17 21.93 -5.83
CA LEU A 106 15.37 21.64 -6.60
C LEU A 106 16.58 21.73 -5.68
N VAL A 107 17.51 20.79 -5.81
CA VAL A 107 18.71 20.72 -4.97
C VAL A 107 19.96 20.45 -5.79
N LEU A 108 21.07 21.05 -5.36
CA LEU A 108 22.44 20.77 -5.81
C LEU A 108 23.34 20.61 -4.58
N GLY A 109 23.73 19.37 -4.28
CA GLY A 109 24.48 19.06 -3.06
C GLY A 109 23.69 19.42 -1.79
N ASP A 110 24.39 19.77 -0.71
CA ASP A 110 23.76 19.88 0.62
C ASP A 110 23.38 21.31 1.03
N GLN A 111 23.68 22.33 0.20
CA GLN A 111 23.54 23.74 0.59
C GLN A 111 22.90 24.64 -0.47
N GLN A 112 22.76 24.18 -1.71
CA GLN A 112 22.13 24.97 -2.77
C GLN A 112 20.78 24.36 -3.10
N PHE A 113 19.72 25.10 -2.81
CA PHE A 113 18.37 24.71 -3.13
C PHE A 113 17.59 25.86 -3.74
N GLN A 114 16.56 25.52 -4.49
CA GLN A 114 15.62 26.47 -5.08
C GLN A 114 14.20 25.92 -4.97
N GLN A 115 13.30 26.76 -4.47
CA GLN A 115 11.86 26.53 -4.57
C GLN A 115 11.37 26.99 -5.95
N VAL A 116 10.61 26.13 -6.64
CA VAL A 116 10.00 26.43 -7.95
C VAL A 116 8.53 26.02 -7.94
N GLU A 117 7.70 26.70 -8.71
CA GLU A 117 6.27 26.38 -8.85
C GLU A 117 6.05 25.39 -10.01
N VAL A 118 5.14 24.44 -9.81
CA VAL A 118 4.76 23.43 -10.80
C VAL A 118 3.68 23.98 -11.73
N ALA A 119 4.00 24.10 -13.02
CA ALA A 119 3.08 24.60 -14.04
C ALA A 119 2.24 23.49 -14.68
N ALA A 120 2.84 22.34 -14.96
CA ALA A 120 2.14 21.23 -15.62
C ALA A 120 2.83 19.89 -15.34
N LEU A 121 2.02 18.82 -15.39
CA LEU A 121 2.46 17.43 -15.23
C LEU A 121 2.31 16.69 -16.56
N GLY A 122 3.38 16.04 -17.00
CA GLY A 122 3.37 15.03 -18.06
C GLY A 122 3.38 13.62 -17.46
N VAL A 123 3.50 12.59 -18.32
CA VAL A 123 3.54 11.19 -17.87
C VAL A 123 4.79 10.90 -17.02
N ASP A 124 5.95 11.39 -17.43
CA ASP A 124 7.24 11.19 -16.74
C ASP A 124 8.02 12.52 -16.61
N SER A 125 7.30 13.64 -16.50
CA SER A 125 7.94 14.95 -16.48
C SER A 125 7.13 15.98 -15.71
N VAL A 126 7.84 16.88 -15.04
CA VAL A 126 7.26 18.06 -14.37
C VAL A 126 7.78 19.30 -15.09
N THR A 127 6.87 20.18 -15.48
CA THR A 127 7.20 21.49 -16.05
C THR A 127 7.02 22.55 -14.98
N ILE A 128 8.03 23.40 -14.80
CA ILE A 128 8.03 24.48 -13.80
C ILE A 128 7.73 25.84 -14.44
N THR A 129 7.08 26.73 -13.70
CA THR A 129 6.60 28.04 -14.21
C THR A 129 7.75 28.96 -14.59
N ALA A 130 8.77 29.07 -13.73
CA ALA A 130 9.98 29.85 -13.97
C ALA A 130 11.17 28.90 -14.16
N PRO A 131 12.09 29.19 -15.10
CA PRO A 131 13.25 28.32 -15.33
C PRO A 131 14.15 28.24 -14.09
N SER A 132 14.88 27.13 -13.95
CA SER A 132 15.79 26.95 -12.81
C SER A 132 16.88 28.02 -12.80
N LEU A 133 17.13 28.59 -11.62
CA LEU A 133 18.20 29.55 -11.37
C LEU A 133 19.50 28.86 -10.95
N ILE A 134 19.39 27.60 -10.52
CA ILE A 134 20.51 26.73 -10.17
C ILE A 134 20.60 25.56 -11.16
N ALA A 135 21.79 24.96 -11.25
CA ALA A 135 21.88 23.59 -11.72
C ALA A 135 21.23 22.70 -10.67
N ALA A 136 20.55 21.63 -11.08
CA ALA A 136 19.84 20.75 -10.14
C ALA A 136 20.33 19.31 -10.32
N SER A 137 20.77 18.68 -9.23
CA SER A 137 21.07 17.25 -9.19
C SER A 137 19.84 16.40 -8.86
N SER A 138 18.82 16.98 -8.22
CA SER A 138 17.59 16.26 -7.88
C SER A 138 16.39 17.19 -7.77
N ILE A 139 15.20 16.60 -7.89
CA ILE A 139 13.91 17.26 -7.72
C ILE A 139 13.01 16.43 -6.80
N ALA A 140 12.32 17.08 -5.88
CA ALA A 140 11.28 16.46 -5.04
C ALA A 140 10.01 17.34 -5.00
N PRO A 141 8.82 16.75 -4.76
CA PRO A 141 7.63 17.53 -4.45
C PRO A 141 7.82 18.31 -3.15
N LEU A 142 7.35 19.55 -3.09
CA LEU A 142 7.46 20.40 -1.91
C LEU A 142 6.04 20.74 -1.41
N ARG A 143 5.71 20.27 -0.20
CA ARG A 143 4.36 20.38 0.35
C ARG A 143 4.32 21.10 1.67
N LEU A 144 3.19 21.71 1.96
CA LEU A 144 2.92 22.33 3.26
C LEU A 144 2.76 21.23 4.32
N ALA A 145 3.53 21.35 5.39
CA ALA A 145 3.54 20.42 6.49
C ALA A 145 3.72 21.15 7.82
N TYR A 146 3.43 20.47 8.92
CA TYR A 146 3.75 20.94 10.25
C TYR A 146 4.52 19.85 10.99
N ILE A 147 5.36 20.28 11.92
CA ILE A 147 6.15 19.37 12.73
C ILE A 147 5.28 18.92 13.89
N THR A 148 5.07 17.61 14.02
CA THR A 148 4.24 17.01 15.09
C THR A 148 5.05 16.68 16.33
N GLY A 149 6.34 16.38 16.15
CA GLY A 149 7.26 16.01 17.24
C GLY A 149 8.27 17.09 17.60
N ASP A 150 9.21 16.73 18.46
CA ASP A 150 10.37 17.57 18.79
C ASP A 150 11.49 17.39 17.77
N LEU A 151 12.37 18.39 17.64
CA LEU A 151 13.66 18.22 16.98
C LEU A 151 14.60 17.40 17.89
N GLY A 152 14.40 16.09 17.89
CA GLY A 152 15.15 15.12 18.70
C GLY A 152 16.51 14.77 18.11
N GLY A 153 17.26 13.92 18.81
CA GLY A 153 18.48 13.30 18.30
C GLY A 153 19.68 13.38 19.22
N ALA A 154 20.85 13.05 18.69
CA ALA A 154 22.11 12.94 19.43
C ALA A 154 23.20 13.81 18.79
N ARG A 155 24.11 14.33 19.62
CA ARG A 155 25.31 15.02 19.18
C ARG A 155 26.52 14.15 19.47
N TRP A 156 27.39 13.96 18.49
CA TRP A 156 28.67 13.28 18.67
C TRP A 156 29.77 14.31 18.93
N PHE A 157 30.83 13.89 19.61
CA PHE A 157 32.00 14.73 19.83
C PHE A 157 32.71 14.98 18.49
N LYS A 158 32.92 16.26 18.14
CA LYS A 158 33.52 16.76 16.88
C LYS A 158 32.67 16.57 15.62
N GLY A 159 31.61 17.36 15.46
CA GLY A 159 31.16 17.75 14.13
C GLY A 159 30.05 16.92 13.48
N LEU A 160 29.46 15.95 14.17
CA LEU A 160 28.33 15.19 13.62
C LEU A 160 27.15 15.17 14.60
N ALA A 161 26.05 15.78 14.19
CA ALA A 161 24.77 15.67 14.86
C ALA A 161 23.85 14.76 14.05
N VAL A 162 23.10 13.92 14.76
CA VAL A 162 21.99 13.17 14.20
C VAL A 162 20.72 13.80 14.73
N ARG A 163 19.83 14.27 13.84
CA ARG A 163 18.54 14.87 14.21
C ARG A 163 17.39 14.06 13.70
N LYS A 164 16.30 14.01 14.47
CA LYS A 164 15.06 13.32 14.10
C LYS A 164 13.92 14.32 14.07
N LEU A 165 13.05 14.18 13.07
CA LEU A 165 11.88 15.02 12.89
C LEU A 165 10.72 14.16 12.40
N GLU A 166 9.56 14.31 13.04
CA GLU A 166 8.29 13.77 12.57
C GLU A 166 7.48 14.93 11.96
N VAL A 167 6.98 14.72 10.75
CA VAL A 167 6.29 15.74 9.97
C VAL A 167 4.99 15.19 9.42
N GLU A 168 3.90 15.95 9.56
CA GLU A 168 2.60 15.64 8.96
C GLU A 168 2.27 16.67 7.86
N PHE A 169 1.93 16.18 6.67
CA PHE A 169 1.52 17.03 5.56
C PHE A 169 0.08 17.51 5.73
N ARG A 170 -0.15 18.81 5.49
CA ARG A 170 -1.47 19.44 5.63
C ARG A 170 -2.50 18.91 4.62
N THR A 171 -2.04 18.63 3.40
CA THR A 171 -2.89 18.16 2.31
C THR A 171 -2.57 16.71 2.00
N GLY A 172 -3.58 15.85 2.12
CA GLY A 172 -3.53 14.50 1.56
C GLY A 172 -4.00 14.54 0.11
N ASN A 173 -3.22 13.97 -0.82
CA ASN A 173 -3.66 13.79 -2.19
C ASN A 173 -4.58 12.55 -2.25
N ASP A 174 -5.86 12.73 -2.57
CA ASP A 174 -6.78 11.60 -2.77
C ASP A 174 -6.60 11.07 -4.20
N ILE A 175 -6.01 9.88 -4.31
CA ILE A 175 -5.68 9.29 -5.60
C ILE A 175 -6.80 8.34 -5.98
N ALA A 176 -7.62 8.76 -6.96
CA ALA A 176 -8.80 8.00 -7.36
C ALA A 176 -8.48 6.70 -8.11
N ALA A 177 -7.42 6.67 -8.91
CA ALA A 177 -7.09 5.55 -9.77
C ALA A 177 -6.30 4.45 -9.02
N THR A 178 -6.84 3.23 -9.06
CA THR A 178 -6.14 2.01 -8.63
C THR A 178 -5.19 1.51 -9.73
N PRO A 179 -4.05 0.90 -9.38
CA PRO A 179 -3.16 0.26 -10.35
C PRO A 179 -3.50 -1.20 -10.67
N TYR A 180 -4.58 -1.75 -10.12
CA TYR A 180 -4.99 -3.15 -10.33
C TYR A 180 -6.22 -3.25 -11.24
N ASP A 181 -6.33 -4.39 -11.91
CA ASP A 181 -7.54 -4.76 -12.63
C ASP A 181 -8.68 -5.02 -11.64
N GLN A 182 -9.93 -4.76 -12.07
CA GLN A 182 -11.10 -4.97 -11.23
C GLN A 182 -11.79 -6.30 -11.52
N TYR A 183 -12.13 -7.02 -10.47
CA TYR A 183 -13.01 -8.18 -10.50
C TYR A 183 -14.22 -7.91 -9.61
N LEU A 184 -15.43 -7.95 -10.19
CA LEU A 184 -16.69 -7.63 -9.49
C LEU A 184 -16.67 -6.28 -8.74
N GLY A 185 -16.00 -5.27 -9.33
CA GLY A 185 -15.94 -3.92 -8.78
C GLY A 185 -14.91 -3.71 -7.65
N ALA A 186 -14.11 -4.72 -7.31
CA ALA A 186 -13.00 -4.61 -6.35
C ALA A 186 -11.66 -4.98 -7.01
N ASP A 187 -10.57 -4.43 -6.47
CA ASP A 187 -9.23 -4.60 -7.02
C ASP A 187 -8.75 -6.05 -6.91
N LEU A 188 -8.20 -6.61 -7.98
CA LEU A 188 -7.59 -7.93 -7.98
C LEU A 188 -6.09 -7.81 -7.71
N VAL A 189 -5.68 -8.19 -6.50
CA VAL A 189 -4.25 -8.13 -6.12
C VAL A 189 -3.52 -9.32 -6.73
N THR A 190 -2.73 -9.05 -7.76
CA THR A 190 -1.94 -10.05 -8.50
C THR A 190 -0.47 -10.10 -8.05
N ASP A 191 -0.09 -9.31 -7.05
CA ASP A 191 1.26 -9.29 -6.53
C ASP A 191 1.38 -10.29 -5.37
N PRO A 192 2.21 -11.34 -5.49
CA PRO A 192 2.41 -12.28 -4.40
C PRO A 192 3.16 -11.62 -3.24
N SER A 193 2.84 -12.04 -2.01
CA SER A 193 3.62 -11.65 -0.84
C SER A 193 5.04 -12.24 -0.95
N VAL A 194 6.07 -11.40 -0.95
CA VAL A 194 7.46 -11.83 -1.01
C VAL A 194 7.95 -12.10 0.41
N ILE A 195 8.08 -13.39 0.76
CA ILE A 195 8.29 -13.83 2.14
C ILE A 195 9.67 -14.44 2.36
N ALA A 196 10.38 -13.98 3.39
CA ALA A 196 11.51 -14.70 3.98
C ALA A 196 11.09 -15.59 5.16
N SER A 197 9.92 -15.29 5.75
CA SER A 197 9.34 -15.96 6.91
C SER A 197 7.88 -16.34 6.63
N PRO A 198 7.34 -17.42 7.23
CA PRO A 198 5.93 -17.78 7.08
C PRO A 198 5.00 -16.62 7.45
N LEU A 199 3.92 -16.44 6.68
CA LEU A 199 2.86 -15.49 7.00
C LEU A 199 1.87 -16.13 7.97
N GLU A 200 1.40 -15.35 8.93
CA GLU A 200 0.33 -15.79 9.80
C GLU A 200 -1.02 -15.71 9.08
N ALA A 201 -1.79 -16.79 9.20
CA ALA A 201 -3.18 -16.87 8.77
C ALA A 201 -4.02 -17.48 9.90
N LYS A 202 -5.22 -16.95 10.10
CA LYS A 202 -6.10 -17.35 11.20
C LYS A 202 -7.54 -17.47 10.72
N LEU A 203 -8.22 -18.55 11.08
CA LEU A 203 -9.66 -18.69 10.95
C LEU A 203 -10.28 -18.53 12.34
N THR A 204 -11.19 -17.57 12.50
CA THR A 204 -11.79 -17.24 13.80
C THR A 204 -13.30 -17.30 13.73
N LEU A 205 -13.91 -18.01 14.68
CA LEU A 205 -15.34 -17.94 14.94
C LEU A 205 -15.54 -17.31 16.33
N ALA A 206 -16.24 -16.18 16.40
CA ALA A 206 -16.57 -15.55 17.67
C ALA A 206 -17.60 -16.41 18.41
N ARG A 207 -17.23 -16.88 19.62
CA ARG A 207 -18.06 -17.79 20.43
C ARG A 207 -17.98 -17.44 21.91
N VAL A 208 -19.08 -17.64 22.61
CA VAL A 208 -19.19 -17.50 24.07
C VAL A 208 -19.33 -18.90 24.67
N PHE A 209 -18.55 -19.15 25.72
CA PHE A 209 -18.67 -20.37 26.52
C PHE A 209 -19.49 -20.05 27.76
N ILE A 210 -20.62 -20.73 27.91
CA ILE A 210 -21.47 -20.64 29.10
C ILE A 210 -21.20 -21.90 29.91
N ASP A 211 -20.40 -21.74 30.97
CA ASP A 211 -20.06 -22.79 31.92
C ASP A 211 -20.52 -22.39 33.32
N ASN A 212 -21.44 -23.17 33.89
CA ASN A 212 -21.97 -22.96 35.25
C ASN A 212 -21.30 -23.85 36.30
N GLY A 213 -20.27 -24.62 35.92
CA GLY A 213 -19.49 -25.50 36.79
C GLY A 213 -20.18 -26.78 37.25
N PHE A 214 -21.49 -26.93 36.98
CA PHE A 214 -22.30 -28.07 37.43
C PHE A 214 -23.11 -28.74 36.29
N GLY A 215 -22.83 -28.38 35.04
CA GLY A 215 -23.49 -28.90 33.85
C GLY A 215 -22.60 -28.87 32.59
N PRO A 216 -23.11 -29.31 31.43
CA PRO A 216 -22.33 -29.27 30.19
C PRO A 216 -22.06 -27.83 29.76
N VAL A 217 -20.85 -27.57 29.27
CA VAL A 217 -20.48 -26.29 28.69
C VAL A 217 -21.28 -26.07 27.41
N VAL A 218 -22.06 -24.99 27.37
CA VAL A 218 -22.79 -24.57 26.17
C VAL A 218 -21.92 -23.59 25.40
N VAL A 219 -21.80 -23.80 24.09
CA VAL A 219 -21.05 -22.92 23.19
C VAL A 219 -22.04 -22.24 22.27
N GLU A 220 -22.15 -20.92 22.40
CA GLU A 220 -23.02 -20.12 21.52
C GLU A 220 -22.15 -19.26 20.60
N PRO A 221 -22.28 -19.40 19.26
CA PRO A 221 -21.61 -18.51 18.34
C PRO A 221 -22.22 -17.11 18.47
N MET A 222 -21.35 -16.10 18.57
CA MET A 222 -21.77 -14.70 18.56
C MET A 222 -22.07 -14.20 17.14
N ARG A 223 -21.51 -14.90 16.13
CA ARG A 223 -21.75 -14.70 14.70
C ARG A 223 -21.73 -16.06 14.02
N ASP A 224 -22.53 -16.21 12.97
CA ASP A 224 -22.57 -17.45 12.16
C ASP A 224 -21.48 -17.50 11.07
N ILE A 225 -20.59 -16.51 11.08
CA ILE A 225 -19.59 -16.28 10.04
C ILE A 225 -18.19 -16.53 10.60
N ILE A 226 -17.36 -17.26 9.85
CA ILE A 226 -15.94 -17.44 10.15
C ILE A 226 -15.17 -16.28 9.52
N ASP A 227 -14.41 -15.55 10.33
CA ASP A 227 -13.52 -14.50 9.84
C ASP A 227 -12.14 -15.11 9.54
N ALA A 228 -11.71 -15.08 8.28
CA ALA A 228 -10.32 -15.36 7.93
C ALA A 228 -9.48 -14.09 8.00
N MET A 229 -8.29 -14.19 8.60
CA MET A 229 -7.30 -13.13 8.66
C MET A 229 -6.02 -13.63 8.03
N THR A 230 -5.37 -12.78 7.25
CA THR A 230 -4.05 -13.07 6.67
C THR A 230 -3.17 -11.84 6.72
N GLN A 231 -1.88 -12.09 6.93
CA GLN A 231 -0.86 -11.06 6.79
C GLN A 231 -0.43 -10.91 5.33
N ILE A 232 -0.23 -9.68 4.87
CA ILE A 232 0.26 -9.33 3.54
C ILE A 232 1.57 -8.56 3.70
N VAL A 233 2.60 -9.00 2.98
CA VAL A 233 3.91 -8.34 2.98
C VAL A 233 4.28 -7.96 1.55
N HIS A 234 4.50 -6.67 1.34
CA HIS A 234 4.97 -6.12 0.08
C HIS A 234 6.40 -5.61 0.23
N LYS A 235 7.22 -5.92 -0.79
CA LYS A 235 8.59 -5.43 -0.94
C LYS A 235 8.69 -4.80 -2.31
N ASP A 236 8.63 -3.49 -2.35
CA ASP A 236 8.61 -2.72 -3.59
C ASP A 236 10.00 -2.13 -3.84
N PHE A 237 10.58 -2.44 -5.00
CA PHE A 237 11.89 -1.95 -5.43
C PHE A 237 11.77 -0.94 -6.57
N GLY A 238 12.39 0.22 -6.39
CA GLY A 238 12.35 1.35 -7.31
C GLY A 238 11.12 2.24 -7.12
N HIS A 239 11.26 3.50 -7.56
CA HIS A 239 10.24 4.54 -7.35
C HIS A 239 8.88 4.19 -7.96
N ALA A 240 8.85 3.60 -9.16
CA ALA A 240 7.59 3.24 -9.82
C ALA A 240 6.78 2.20 -9.03
N ALA A 241 7.44 1.19 -8.46
CA ALA A 241 6.78 0.17 -7.64
C ALA A 241 6.28 0.76 -6.32
N MET A 242 7.11 1.58 -5.66
CA MET A 242 6.75 2.27 -4.42
C MET A 242 5.56 3.21 -4.62
N ALA A 243 5.58 4.04 -5.68
CA ALA A 243 4.49 4.95 -6.01
C ALA A 243 3.21 4.17 -6.35
N ARG A 244 3.30 3.10 -7.15
CA ARG A 244 2.17 2.20 -7.44
C ARG A 244 1.51 1.68 -6.17
N ARG A 245 2.31 1.19 -5.21
CA ARG A 245 1.83 0.66 -3.93
C ARG A 245 1.16 1.75 -3.09
N LYS A 246 1.77 2.92 -2.97
CA LYS A 246 1.21 4.05 -2.21
C LYS A 246 -0.10 4.56 -2.80
N ARG A 247 -0.22 4.61 -4.12
CA ARG A 247 -1.49 4.92 -4.81
C ARG A 247 -2.57 3.92 -4.44
N TRP A 248 -2.26 2.63 -4.46
CA TRP A 248 -3.21 1.59 -4.07
C TRP A 248 -3.66 1.71 -2.62
N PHE A 249 -2.74 1.94 -1.67
CA PHE A 249 -3.12 2.13 -0.27
C PHE A 249 -4.01 3.35 -0.04
N ARG A 250 -3.78 4.45 -0.76
CA ARG A 250 -4.69 5.62 -0.74
C ARG A 250 -6.04 5.29 -1.35
N HIS A 251 -6.07 4.53 -2.45
CA HIS A 251 -7.31 4.05 -3.05
C HIS A 251 -8.14 3.19 -2.08
N LEU A 252 -7.51 2.33 -1.28
CA LEU A 252 -8.22 1.48 -0.31
C LEU A 252 -8.90 2.28 0.84
N ARG A 253 -8.39 3.48 1.12
CA ARG A 253 -8.90 4.37 2.18
C ARG A 253 -8.92 3.73 3.58
N GLY A 254 -7.89 2.95 3.90
CA GLY A 254 -7.78 2.25 5.18
C GLY A 254 -8.65 1.01 5.23
N ARG A 255 -9.53 0.91 6.24
CA ARG A 255 -10.42 -0.26 6.44
C ARG A 255 -11.67 -0.27 5.54
N ASP A 256 -11.89 0.78 4.76
CA ASP A 256 -13.13 1.03 4.02
C ASP A 256 -13.34 0.09 2.83
N ARG A 257 -12.41 0.10 1.86
CA ARG A 257 -12.58 -0.67 0.62
C ARG A 257 -12.05 -2.09 0.74
N SER A 258 -12.68 -2.98 -0.02
CA SER A 258 -12.27 -4.38 -0.17
C SER A 258 -11.52 -4.59 -1.48
N PHE A 259 -10.76 -5.68 -1.53
CA PHE A 259 -9.99 -6.14 -2.67
C PHE A 259 -9.97 -7.67 -2.68
N TRP A 260 -9.76 -8.27 -3.84
CA TRP A 260 -9.60 -9.71 -4.00
C TRP A 260 -8.15 -10.10 -3.81
N LEU A 261 -7.91 -11.05 -2.91
CA LEU A 261 -6.59 -11.57 -2.60
C LEU A 261 -6.55 -13.09 -2.84
N PRO A 262 -5.68 -13.58 -3.73
CA PRO A 262 -5.37 -14.99 -3.83
C PRO A 262 -4.74 -15.51 -2.53
N THR A 263 -5.04 -16.74 -2.17
CA THR A 263 -4.33 -17.44 -1.07
C THR A 263 -2.85 -17.67 -1.36
N TRP A 264 -2.45 -17.60 -2.64
CA TRP A 264 -1.09 -17.91 -3.12
C TRP A 264 -0.67 -19.37 -2.86
N THR A 265 -1.62 -20.24 -2.58
CA THR A 265 -1.44 -21.68 -2.35
C THR A 265 -2.08 -22.50 -3.46
N HIS A 266 -1.58 -23.71 -3.69
CA HIS A 266 -2.21 -24.64 -4.62
C HIS A 266 -3.38 -25.37 -3.94
N ASP A 267 -4.47 -24.64 -3.73
CA ASP A 267 -5.62 -25.12 -2.97
C ASP A 267 -6.39 -26.22 -3.69
N LEU A 268 -6.57 -26.06 -5.00
CA LEU A 268 -7.34 -26.97 -5.83
C LEU A 268 -6.45 -27.58 -6.91
N SER A 269 -6.32 -28.90 -6.91
CA SER A 269 -5.64 -29.63 -7.98
C SER A 269 -6.63 -30.10 -9.03
N LEU A 270 -6.42 -29.66 -10.27
CA LEU A 270 -7.20 -30.13 -11.42
C LEU A 270 -6.92 -31.62 -11.68
N SER A 271 -7.99 -32.37 -11.95
CA SER A 271 -7.92 -33.79 -12.31
C SER A 271 -7.78 -34.01 -13.83
N ALA A 272 -8.17 -33.02 -14.63
CA ALA A 272 -8.13 -33.06 -16.08
C ALA A 272 -7.94 -31.65 -16.66
N ALA A 273 -7.53 -31.59 -17.93
CA ALA A 273 -7.41 -30.33 -18.67
C ALA A 273 -8.81 -29.75 -18.96
N VAL A 274 -8.89 -28.43 -19.04
CA VAL A 274 -10.15 -27.71 -19.30
C VAL A 274 -10.04 -27.02 -20.65
N THR A 275 -10.99 -27.26 -21.54
CA THR A 275 -11.02 -26.58 -22.85
C THR A 275 -11.59 -25.17 -22.72
N SER A 276 -11.32 -24.30 -23.70
CA SER A 276 -11.72 -22.88 -23.66
C SER A 276 -13.23 -22.66 -23.47
N GLY A 277 -14.07 -23.52 -24.05
CA GLY A 277 -15.54 -23.45 -23.97
C GLY A 277 -16.16 -24.25 -22.82
N GLN A 278 -15.36 -24.96 -22.03
CA GLN A 278 -15.86 -25.83 -20.97
C GLN A 278 -16.22 -25.03 -19.72
N ALA A 279 -17.50 -25.04 -19.34
CA ALA A 279 -18.03 -24.32 -18.19
C ALA A 279 -17.92 -25.10 -16.86
N TYR A 280 -16.92 -25.97 -16.73
CA TYR A 280 -16.66 -26.70 -15.49
C TYR A 280 -15.21 -27.15 -15.38
N VAL A 281 -14.75 -27.32 -14.15
CA VAL A 281 -13.45 -27.92 -13.82
C VAL A 281 -13.66 -29.15 -12.95
N ASP A 282 -12.88 -30.18 -13.21
CA ASP A 282 -12.87 -31.39 -12.37
C ASP A 282 -11.63 -31.29 -11.45
N ILE A 283 -11.84 -31.28 -10.14
CA ILE A 283 -10.79 -31.18 -9.11
C ILE A 283 -10.72 -32.47 -8.29
N LYS A 284 -9.58 -32.69 -7.64
CA LYS A 284 -9.47 -33.74 -6.63
C LYS A 284 -10.39 -33.43 -5.45
N PRO A 285 -11.12 -34.43 -4.90
CA PRO A 285 -12.00 -34.22 -3.75
C PRO A 285 -11.27 -33.63 -2.55
N LEU A 286 -11.94 -32.71 -1.84
CA LEU A 286 -11.52 -32.20 -0.53
C LEU A 286 -12.35 -32.88 0.58
N TYR A 287 -12.13 -32.45 1.84
CA TYR A 287 -13.03 -32.81 2.93
C TYR A 287 -14.37 -32.07 2.80
N GLY A 288 -15.48 -32.74 3.10
CA GLY A 288 -16.83 -32.16 3.05
C GLY A 288 -17.56 -32.47 1.74
N SER A 289 -18.31 -31.49 1.24
CA SER A 289 -19.13 -31.61 0.03
C SER A 289 -18.70 -30.58 -1.02
N PRO A 290 -18.79 -30.90 -2.33
CA PRO A 290 -18.57 -29.90 -3.37
C PRO A 290 -19.59 -28.74 -3.31
N ALA A 291 -20.73 -28.94 -2.65
CA ALA A 291 -21.71 -27.88 -2.40
C ALA A 291 -21.17 -26.77 -1.48
N ASP A 292 -20.23 -27.10 -0.59
CA ASP A 292 -19.63 -26.15 0.36
C ASP A 292 -18.71 -25.12 -0.34
N LEU A 293 -18.37 -25.37 -1.61
CA LEU A 293 -17.56 -24.48 -2.43
C LEU A 293 -18.39 -23.54 -3.31
N VAL A 294 -19.71 -23.72 -3.37
CA VAL A 294 -20.60 -22.86 -4.18
C VAL A 294 -20.59 -21.44 -3.62
N GLY A 295 -20.48 -20.45 -4.51
CA GLY A 295 -20.33 -19.04 -4.14
C GLY A 295 -18.90 -18.63 -3.82
N ARG A 296 -17.97 -19.56 -3.61
CA ARG A 296 -16.55 -19.21 -3.46
C ARG A 296 -15.95 -18.80 -4.80
N HIS A 297 -14.98 -17.90 -4.73
CA HIS A 297 -14.20 -17.49 -5.89
C HIS A 297 -12.86 -18.22 -5.92
N ILE A 298 -12.42 -18.50 -7.15
CA ILE A 298 -11.13 -19.09 -7.46
C ILE A 298 -10.41 -18.22 -8.47
N ILE A 299 -9.09 -18.35 -8.50
CA ILE A 299 -8.25 -17.74 -9.51
C ILE A 299 -7.37 -18.81 -10.12
N ILE A 300 -7.34 -18.86 -11.46
CA ILE A 300 -6.54 -19.80 -12.22
C ILE A 300 -5.31 -19.04 -12.73
N ASP A 301 -4.13 -19.55 -12.39
CA ASP A 301 -2.84 -19.13 -12.92
C ASP A 301 -2.23 -20.28 -13.74
N ASP A 302 -2.30 -20.13 -15.05
CA ASP A 302 -1.78 -21.06 -16.07
C ASP A 302 -0.55 -20.48 -16.80
N GLY A 303 0.04 -19.40 -16.28
CA GLY A 303 1.14 -18.68 -16.93
C GLY A 303 0.73 -17.73 -18.06
N GLN A 304 -0.55 -17.68 -18.45
CA GLN A 304 -1.09 -16.70 -19.41
C GLN A 304 -1.78 -15.51 -18.71
N GLY A 305 -1.54 -15.33 -17.41
CA GLY A 305 -2.16 -14.32 -16.57
C GLY A 305 -3.24 -14.88 -15.64
N PHE A 306 -3.78 -14.06 -14.76
CA PHE A 306 -4.74 -14.50 -13.76
C PHE A 306 -6.18 -14.51 -14.27
N LEU A 307 -6.92 -15.58 -13.99
CA LEU A 307 -8.29 -15.75 -14.42
C LEU A 307 -9.23 -15.98 -13.21
N PRO A 308 -9.89 -14.93 -12.69
CA PRO A 308 -10.82 -15.07 -11.58
C PRO A 308 -12.17 -15.64 -12.04
N ARG A 309 -12.75 -16.55 -11.26
CA ARG A 309 -14.03 -17.22 -11.52
C ARG A 309 -14.80 -17.49 -10.22
N MET A 310 -16.12 -17.44 -10.31
CA MET A 310 -17.02 -17.87 -9.23
C MET A 310 -17.43 -19.31 -9.47
N ILE A 311 -17.55 -20.10 -8.41
CA ILE A 311 -18.10 -21.45 -8.45
C ILE A 311 -19.62 -21.36 -8.34
N GLU A 312 -20.31 -21.73 -9.41
CA GLU A 312 -21.79 -21.63 -9.51
C GLU A 312 -22.50 -22.88 -8.99
N ALA A 313 -21.87 -24.05 -9.14
CA ALA A 313 -22.40 -25.32 -8.67
C ALA A 313 -21.27 -26.32 -8.43
N GLY A 314 -21.48 -27.27 -7.51
CA GLY A 314 -20.52 -28.34 -7.22
C GLY A 314 -21.21 -29.69 -7.10
N VAL A 315 -20.73 -30.69 -7.85
CA VAL A 315 -21.27 -32.06 -7.80
C VAL A 315 -20.15 -33.10 -7.77
N SER A 316 -20.37 -34.21 -7.07
CA SER A 316 -19.46 -35.35 -7.11
C SER A 316 -19.69 -36.14 -8.41
N SER A 317 -18.63 -36.37 -9.19
CA SER A 317 -18.72 -37.05 -10.48
C SER A 317 -17.50 -37.96 -10.68
N GLY A 318 -17.71 -39.27 -10.75
CA GLY A 318 -16.66 -40.23 -11.15
C GLY A 318 -15.41 -40.23 -10.25
N GLY A 319 -15.54 -39.93 -8.96
CA GLY A 319 -14.42 -39.86 -8.01
C GLY A 319 -13.67 -38.52 -7.99
N ALA A 320 -14.07 -37.56 -8.84
CA ALA A 320 -13.66 -36.16 -8.77
C ALA A 320 -14.83 -35.28 -8.29
N TRP A 321 -14.52 -34.04 -7.91
CA TRP A 321 -15.54 -33.02 -7.74
C TRP A 321 -15.58 -32.14 -8.99
N ARG A 322 -16.76 -32.01 -9.58
CA ARG A 322 -17.02 -31.13 -10.72
C ARG A 322 -17.57 -29.81 -10.23
N LEU A 323 -16.84 -28.74 -10.49
CA LEU A 323 -17.23 -27.38 -10.16
C LEU A 323 -17.61 -26.64 -11.44
N THR A 324 -18.85 -26.16 -11.50
CA THR A 324 -19.36 -25.35 -12.61
C THR A 324 -18.85 -23.92 -12.45
N ILE A 325 -18.24 -23.39 -13.51
CA ILE A 325 -17.68 -22.04 -13.57
C ILE A 325 -17.99 -21.43 -14.94
N ALA A 326 -17.96 -20.11 -15.06
CA ALA A 326 -17.96 -19.48 -16.38
C ALA A 326 -16.77 -19.97 -17.22
N ALA A 327 -17.01 -20.28 -18.50
CA ALA A 327 -16.00 -20.84 -19.39
C ALA A 327 -14.69 -20.01 -19.37
N PRO A 328 -13.51 -20.66 -19.34
CA PRO A 328 -12.26 -19.97 -19.15
C PRO A 328 -11.87 -19.08 -20.35
N GLY A 329 -12.41 -19.35 -21.54
CA GLY A 329 -12.09 -18.63 -22.77
C GLY A 329 -10.73 -19.01 -23.37
N ARG A 330 -9.92 -19.78 -22.65
CA ARG A 330 -8.65 -20.38 -23.07
C ARG A 330 -8.48 -21.77 -22.46
N ALA A 331 -7.62 -22.59 -23.07
CA ALA A 331 -7.32 -23.91 -22.54
C ALA A 331 -6.50 -23.81 -21.25
N VAL A 332 -6.85 -24.60 -20.23
CA VAL A 332 -6.17 -24.65 -18.94
C VAL A 332 -5.61 -26.06 -18.74
N GLU A 333 -4.30 -26.14 -18.59
CA GLU A 333 -3.61 -27.41 -18.34
C GLU A 333 -3.86 -27.92 -16.91
N PRO A 334 -3.81 -29.24 -16.65
CA PRO A 334 -4.01 -29.80 -15.31
C PRO A 334 -2.99 -29.30 -14.27
N THR A 335 -1.83 -28.82 -14.74
CA THR A 335 -0.75 -28.28 -13.90
C THR A 335 -0.96 -26.81 -13.50
N ALA A 336 -2.03 -26.16 -14.00
CA ALA A 336 -2.36 -24.79 -13.63
C ALA A 336 -2.59 -24.69 -12.11
N ARG A 337 -2.17 -23.56 -11.54
CA ARG A 337 -2.39 -23.27 -10.12
C ARG A 337 -3.80 -22.73 -9.97
N VAL A 338 -4.65 -23.47 -9.28
CA VAL A 338 -5.98 -23.00 -8.91
C VAL A 338 -5.99 -22.70 -7.42
N MET A 339 -6.21 -21.43 -7.10
CA MET A 339 -6.12 -20.88 -5.75
C MET A 339 -7.48 -20.33 -5.36
N PHE A 340 -7.81 -20.36 -4.07
CA PHE A 340 -8.97 -19.61 -3.60
C PHE A 340 -8.70 -18.11 -3.73
N LEU A 341 -9.76 -17.38 -4.08
CA LEU A 341 -9.75 -15.94 -4.20
C LEU A 341 -10.70 -15.40 -3.12
N ASN A 342 -10.14 -14.83 -2.07
CA ASN A 342 -10.93 -14.33 -0.96
C ASN A 342 -11.09 -12.82 -1.08
N ARG A 343 -12.28 -12.32 -0.76
CA ARG A 343 -12.51 -10.88 -0.69
C ARG A 343 -12.01 -10.40 0.66
N MET A 344 -10.99 -9.56 0.66
CA MET A 344 -10.30 -9.08 1.85
C MET A 344 -10.44 -7.56 1.98
N ARG A 345 -10.17 -7.03 3.16
CA ARG A 345 -9.98 -5.60 3.43
C ARG A 345 -8.90 -5.43 4.49
N LEU A 346 -8.28 -4.26 4.56
CA LEU A 346 -7.30 -4.00 5.61
C LEU A 346 -7.98 -3.98 6.99
N ASP A 347 -7.28 -4.50 7.99
CA ASP A 347 -7.70 -4.45 9.40
C ASP A 347 -7.06 -3.27 10.15
N THR A 348 -6.44 -2.33 9.44
CA THR A 348 -5.77 -1.15 10.02
C THR A 348 -6.07 0.11 9.22
N ASP A 349 -6.22 1.22 9.94
CA ASP A 349 -6.25 2.58 9.37
C ASP A 349 -4.85 3.24 9.38
N GLN A 350 -3.85 2.57 9.95
CA GLN A 350 -2.45 3.02 9.92
C GLN A 350 -1.64 2.02 9.11
N ILE A 351 -1.14 2.50 7.97
CA ILE A 351 -0.28 1.72 7.09
C ILE A 351 1.13 2.27 7.24
N GLU A 352 1.99 1.49 7.88
CA GLU A 352 3.40 1.84 8.06
C GLU A 352 4.24 1.25 6.92
N MET A 353 5.09 2.10 6.36
CA MET A 353 5.99 1.78 5.26
C MET A 353 7.42 2.09 5.70
N ALA A 354 8.24 1.04 5.76
CA ALA A 354 9.64 1.16 6.13
C ALA A 354 10.46 1.41 4.85
N LEU A 355 11.11 2.57 4.78
CA LEU A 355 11.94 2.96 3.65
C LEU A 355 13.41 2.68 3.97
N THR A 356 14.07 1.94 3.08
CA THR A 356 15.53 1.72 3.14
C THR A 356 16.17 2.27 1.88
N GLY A 357 16.95 3.34 2.00
CA GLY A 357 17.43 4.01 0.80
C GLY A 357 16.32 4.84 0.14
N ILE A 358 16.53 5.19 -1.12
CA ILE A 358 15.55 5.85 -1.99
C ILE A 358 14.77 4.87 -2.88
N HIS A 359 15.08 3.57 -2.82
CA HIS A 359 14.60 2.60 -3.82
C HIS A 359 13.98 1.34 -3.21
N TYR A 360 13.80 1.26 -1.89
CA TYR A 360 13.22 0.08 -1.27
C TYR A 360 12.20 0.48 -0.21
N MET A 361 11.03 -0.13 -0.30
CA MET A 361 9.95 0.02 0.65
C MET A 361 9.45 -1.36 1.06
N GLU A 362 9.30 -1.56 2.37
CA GLU A 362 8.66 -2.73 2.92
C GLU A 362 7.39 -2.32 3.66
N THR A 363 6.31 -3.06 3.42
CA THR A 363 5.02 -2.82 4.06
C THR A 363 4.45 -4.14 4.54
N ASN A 364 3.95 -4.12 5.78
CA ASN A 364 3.34 -5.26 6.41
C ASN A 364 1.96 -4.86 6.94
N VAL A 365 0.91 -5.48 6.42
CA VAL A 365 -0.47 -5.17 6.80
C VAL A 365 -1.25 -6.45 7.02
N THR A 366 -2.18 -6.40 7.97
CA THR A 366 -3.16 -7.47 8.18
C THR A 366 -4.42 -7.17 7.40
N ALA A 367 -4.95 -8.20 6.73
CA ALA A 367 -6.22 -8.15 6.05
C ALA A 367 -7.20 -9.17 6.64
N VAL A 368 -8.47 -8.82 6.65
CA VAL A 368 -9.58 -9.67 7.12
C VAL A 368 -10.56 -9.91 5.98
N GLU A 369 -11.11 -11.12 5.94
CA GLU A 369 -12.10 -11.53 4.95
C GLU A 369 -13.41 -10.76 5.12
N VAL A 370 -14.00 -10.43 3.97
CA VAL A 370 -15.31 -9.81 3.84
C VAL A 370 -16.25 -10.90 3.38
N ASN A 371 -17.07 -11.36 4.31
CA ASN A 371 -18.13 -12.31 4.04
C ASN A 371 -19.35 -11.54 3.50
N GLU A 372 -19.79 -11.88 2.29
CA GLU A 372 -20.97 -11.32 1.62
C GLU A 372 -22.17 -12.26 1.68
#